data_AF-A0A3B6W2A6-F1
#
_entry.id   AF-A0A3B6W2A6-F1
#
_cell.length_a   1.000
_cell.length_b   1.000
_cell.length_c   1.000
_cell.angle_alpha   90.00
_cell.angle_beta   90.00
_cell.angle_gamma   90.00
#
_symmetry.space_group_name_H-M   'P 1'
#
loop_
_entity.id
_entity.type
_entity.pdbx_description
1 polymer ?
#
loop_
_entity_poly.entity_id
_entity_poly.type
_entity_poly.pdbx_seq_one_letter_code
_entity_poly.pdbx_strand_id
1 'polypeptide(L)' 'MINNHDKLSKQNIIILAIGILIFAISFLFIAMVGQHPEGFMGFLAPFTMLVGIITIVAGFLYKSNS' A
#
# COMPACT_ATOMS: atom_id res chain seq x y z
N MET A 1 26.17 -0.75 -20.70
CA MET A 1 25.70 -1.95 -19.96
C MET A 1 24.42 -1.56 -19.25
N ILE A 2 23.28 -2.14 -19.63
CA ILE A 2 22.01 -1.91 -18.92
C ILE A 2 22.08 -2.78 -17.66
N ASN A 3 22.32 -2.15 -16.50
CA ASN A 3 22.37 -2.83 -15.20
C ASN A 3 20.97 -3.35 -14.84
N ASN A 4 20.70 -4.61 -15.15
CA ASN A 4 19.46 -5.30 -14.79
C ASN A 4 19.36 -5.62 -13.28
N HIS A 5 20.35 -5.21 -12.47
CA HIS A 5 20.37 -5.44 -11.02
C HIS A 5 19.38 -4.56 -10.24
N ASP A 6 18.90 -3.45 -10.81
CA ASP A 6 17.87 -2.60 -10.20
C ASP A 6 16.44 -2.99 -10.62
N LYS A 7 16.27 -4.13 -11.30
CA LYS A 7 14.97 -4.55 -11.77
C LYS A 7 14.17 -5.17 -10.63
N LEU A 8 13.09 -4.50 -10.22
CA LEU A 8 12.12 -5.04 -9.28
C LEU A 8 11.69 -6.45 -9.72
N SER A 9 11.83 -7.41 -8.82
CA SER A 9 11.35 -8.78 -9.04
C SER A 9 9.84 -8.79 -9.27
N LYS A 10 9.33 -9.81 -9.98
CA LYS A 10 7.89 -10.01 -10.15
C LYS A 10 7.15 -10.02 -8.82
N GLN A 11 7.78 -10.57 -7.77
CA GLN A 11 7.21 -10.58 -6.42
C GLN A 11 7.08 -9.18 -5.82
N ASN A 12 8.11 -8.35 -5.94
CA ASN A 12 8.07 -6.95 -5.51
C ASN A 12 6.96 -6.18 -6.22
N ILE A 13 6.81 -6.38 -7.54
CA ILE A 13 5.77 -5.71 -8.33
C ILE A 13 4.37 -6.12 -7.85
N ILE A 14 4.16 -7.39 -7.52
CA ILE A 14 2.88 -7.87 -6.97
C ILE A 14 2.60 -7.22 -5.61
N ILE A 15 3.59 -7.19 -4.71
CA ILE A 15 3.43 -6.56 -3.38
C ILE A 15 3.13 -5.07 -3.54
N LEU A 16 3.83 -4.38 -4.44
CA LEU A 16 3.59 -2.97 -4.76
C LEU A 16 2.18 -2.73 -5.30
N ALA A 17 1.71 -3.57 -6.22
CA ALA A 17 0.36 -3.46 -6.77
C ALA A 17 -0.71 -3.63 -5.68
N ILE A 18 -0.53 -4.59 -4.78
CA ILE A 18 -1.43 -4.80 -3.63
C ILE A 18 -1.40 -3.56 -2.71
N GLY A 19 -0.21 -3.05 -2.39
CA GLY A 19 -0.06 -1.86 -1.54
C GLY A 19 -0.74 -0.62 -2.13
N ILE A 20 -0.58 -0.39 -3.44
CA ILE A 20 -1.25 0.70 -4.16
C ILE A 20 -2.77 0.52 -4.15
N LEU A 21 -3.26 -0.71 -4.34
CA LEU A 21 -4.70 -0.99 -4.29
C LEU A 21 -5.28 -0.70 -2.91
N ILE A 22 -4.64 -1.17 -1.84
CA ILE A 22 -5.05 -0.90 -0.45
C ILE A 22 -5.02 0.60 -0.17
N PHE A 23 -3.97 1.30 -0.61
CA PHE A 23 -3.85 2.74 -0.45
C PHE A 23 -4.96 3.48 -1.19
N ALA A 24 -5.30 3.09 -2.42
CA ALA A 24 -6.42 3.67 -3.17
C ALA A 24 -7.77 3.43 -2.48
N ILE A 25 -8.01 2.22 -1.96
CA ILE A 25 -9.22 1.89 -1.21
C ILE A 25 -9.32 2.71 0.08
N SER A 26 -8.20 3.07 0.72
CA SER A 26 -8.23 3.92 1.92
C SER A 26 -8.88 5.29 1.66
N PHE A 27 -8.74 5.86 0.46
CA PHE A 27 -9.44 7.09 0.08
C PHE A 27 -10.96 6.91 -0.03
N LEU A 28 -11.42 5.73 -0.43
CA LEU A 28 -12.86 5.42 -0.40
C LEU A 28 -13.37 5.39 1.04
N PHE A 29 -12.63 4.77 1.96
CA PHE A 29 -12.99 4.79 3.37
C PHE A 29 -12.98 6.21 3.94
N ILE A 30 -11.97 7.02 3.63
CA ILE A 30 -11.91 8.44 4.05
C ILE A 30 -13.13 9.21 3.51
N ALA A 31 -13.49 9.01 2.24
CA ALA A 31 -14.65 9.66 1.63
C ALA A 31 -15.97 9.23 2.29
N MET A 32 -16.10 7.95 2.67
CA MET A 32 -17.27 7.44 3.40
C MET A 32 -17.33 7.94 4.85
N VAL A 33 -16.18 8.12 5.49
CA VAL A 33 -16.08 8.67 6.86
C VAL A 33 -16.50 10.14 6.88
N GLY A 34 -16.07 10.92 5.88
CA GLY A 34 -16.59 12.24 5.53
C GLY A 34 -17.08 13.11 6.70
N GLN A 35 -18.38 13.05 6.99
CA GLN A 35 -19.07 13.92 7.96
C GLN A 35 -19.19 13.33 9.37
N HIS A 36 -18.93 12.02 9.54
CA HIS A 36 -18.98 11.34 10.83
C HIS A 36 -17.64 10.64 11.09
N PRO A 37 -16.61 11.41 11.51
CA PRO A 37 -15.28 10.86 11.82
C PRO A 37 -15.27 9.95 13.05
N GLU A 38 -16.41 9.82 13.73
CA GLU A 38 -16.54 9.15 15.01
C GLU A 38 -16.92 7.68 14.80
N GLY A 39 -16.26 6.79 15.55
CA GLY A 39 -16.51 5.35 15.50
C GLY A 39 -15.58 4.57 14.57
N PHE A 40 -15.95 3.32 14.30
CA PHE A 40 -15.06 2.32 13.72
C PHE A 40 -14.50 2.71 12.34
N MET A 41 -15.32 3.31 11.47
CA MET A 41 -14.89 3.75 10.14
C MET A 41 -13.85 4.87 10.19
N GLY A 42 -13.99 5.81 11.13
CA GLY A 42 -13.03 6.91 11.32
C GLY A 42 -11.67 6.45 11.83
N PHE A 43 -11.62 5.34 12.57
CA PHE A 43 -10.38 4.64 12.92
C PHE A 43 -9.82 3.81 11.75
N LEU A 44 -10.70 3.12 11.02
CA LEU A 44 -10.31 2.20 9.95
C LEU A 44 -9.68 2.92 8.75
N ALA A 45 -10.14 4.12 8.43
CA ALA A 45 -9.63 4.92 7.32
C ALA A 45 -8.10 5.23 7.42
N PRO A 46 -7.59 5.85 8.51
CA PRO A 46 -6.15 6.08 8.66
C PRO A 46 -5.37 4.77 8.85
N PHE A 47 -5.96 3.74 9.47
CA PHE A 47 -5.30 2.45 9.62
C PHE A 47 -5.09 1.73 8.29
N THR A 48 -6.10 1.70 7.43
CA THR A 48 -6.00 1.11 6.07
C THR A 48 -5.01 1.89 5.20
N MET A 49 -4.94 3.21 5.34
CA MET A 49 -3.91 4.03 4.69
C MET A 49 -2.50 3.64 5.14
N LEU A 50 -2.29 3.49 6.45
CA LEU A 50 -1.00 3.08 7.03
C LEU A 50 -0.58 1.69 6.55
N VAL A 51 -1.49 0.71 6.53
CA VAL A 51 -1.24 -0.64 6.00
C VAL A 51 -0.86 -0.57 4.52
N GLY A 52 -1.53 0.27 3.72
CA GLY A 52 -1.19 0.48 2.31
C GLY A 52 0.24 0.99 2.15
N ILE A 53 0.61 2.05 2.89
CA ILE A 53 1.97 2.62 2.86
C ILE A 53 3.03 1.60 3.28
N ILE A 54 2.81 0.88 4.38
CA ILE A 54 3.74 -0.15 4.85
C ILE A 54 3.91 -1.24 3.79
N THR A 55 2.83 -1.65 3.14
CA THR A 55 2.86 -2.67 2.08
C THR A 55 3.65 -2.17 0.87
N ILE A 56 3.48 -0.91 0.47
CA ILE A 56 4.27 -0.29 -0.63
C ILE A 56 5.75 -0.27 -0.26
N VAL A 57 6.09 0.21 0.94
CA VAL A 57 7.47 0.25 1.43
C VAL A 57 8.05 -1.17 1.48
N ALA A 58 7.31 -2.14 2.00
CA ALA A 58 7.71 -3.53 2.00
C ALA A 58 7.94 -4.05 0.56
N GLY A 59 7.11 -3.70 -0.41
CA GLY A 59 7.29 -4.07 -1.81
C GLY A 59 8.58 -3.53 -2.43
N PHE A 60 9.00 -2.32 -2.07
CA PHE A 60 10.29 -1.76 -2.48
C PHE A 60 11.47 -2.41 -1.76
N LEU A 61 11.34 -2.68 -0.46
CA LEU A 61 12.41 -3.24 0.38
C LEU A 61 12.49 -4.76 0.32
N TYR A 62 11.48 -5.44 -0.25
CA TYR A 62 11.43 -6.88 -0.33
C TYR A 62 12.61 -7.37 -1.15
N LYS A 63 13.60 -7.95 -0.47
CA LYS A 63 14.72 -8.58 -1.14
C LYS A 63 14.24 -9.94 -1.59
N SER A 64 13.68 -9.98 -2.80
CA SER A 64 13.49 -11.22 -3.56
C SER A 64 14.84 -11.93 -3.58
N ASN A 65 14.99 -13.03 -2.82
CA ASN A 65 16.13 -13.92 -2.96
C ASN A 65 16.15 -14.38 -4.42
N SER A 66 16.99 -13.73 -5.23
CA SER A 66 17.28 -14.10 -6.61
C SER A 66 18.46 -15.06 -6.65
#